data_AF-A0A7U9R1Y1-F1
#
_entry.id   AF-A0A7U9R1Y1-F1
#
_cell.length_a   1.000
_cell.length_b   1.000
_cell.length_c   1.000
_cell.angle_alpha   90.00
_cell.angle_beta   90.00
_cell.angle_gamma   90.00
#
_symmetry.space_group_name_H-M   'P 1'
#
loop_
_entity.id
_entity.type
_entity.pdbx_description
1 polymer ?
#
loop_
_entity_poly.entity_id
_entity_poly.type
_entity_poly.pdbx_seq_one_letter_code
_entity_poly.pdbx_strand_id
1 'polypeptide(L)' 'MGRFYGTKIRNGEMAIDAVPKLWKKATEKWLQENP' A
#
# COMPACT_ATOMS: atom_id res chain seq x y z
N MET A 1 -2.00 -1.55 -8.87
CA MET A 1 -2.67 -1.55 -7.54
C MET A 1 -1.76 -1.17 -6.36
N GLY A 2 -0.45 -1.45 -6.38
CA GLY A 2 0.46 -1.03 -5.29
C GLY A 2 0.43 0.48 -4.99
N ARG A 3 0.51 1.32 -6.03
CA ARG A 3 0.34 2.79 -5.92
C ARG A 3 -1.00 3.21 -5.32
N PHE A 4 -2.09 2.56 -5.72
CA PHE A 4 -3.44 2.91 -5.25
C PHE A 4 -3.58 2.68 -3.75
N TYR A 5 -3.25 1.48 -3.28
CA TYR A 5 -3.28 1.17 -1.84
C TYR A 5 -2.21 1.95 -1.08
N GLY A 6 -1.02 2.13 -1.65
CA GLY A 6 0.06 2.89 -1.02
C GLY A 6 -0.31 4.36 -0.82
N THR A 7 -1.01 4.98 -1.77
CA THR A 7 -1.53 6.35 -1.63
C THR A 7 -2.59 6.42 -0.54
N LYS A 8 -3.52 5.45 -0.48
CA LYS A 8 -4.51 5.38 0.60
C LYS A 8 -3.90 5.19 1.99
N ILE A 9 -2.86 4.36 2.08
CA ILE A 9 -2.11 4.14 3.33
C ILE A 9 -1.39 5.41 3.75
N ARG A 10 -0.76 6.10 2.79
CA ARG A 10 -0.07 7.37 3.04
C ARG A 10 -1.04 8.49 3.47
N ASN A 11 -2.26 8.47 2.96
CA ASN A 11 -3.32 9.38 3.39
C ASN A 11 -3.96 8.99 4.73
N GLY A 12 -3.55 7.87 5.34
CA GLY A 12 -4.13 7.38 6.59
C GLY A 12 -5.54 6.81 6.46
N GLU A 13 -6.04 6.61 5.24
CA GLU A 13 -7.38 6.07 4.98
C GLU A 13 -7.48 4.57 5.25
N MET A 14 -6.33 3.88 5.26
CA MET A 14 -6.27 2.42 5.30
C MET A 14 -4.92 1.93 5.84
N ALA A 15 -4.89 0.77 6.50
CA ALA A 15 -3.64 0.12 6.92
C ALA A 15 -3.15 -0.90 5.88
N ILE A 16 -1.84 -1.18 5.88
CA ILE A 16 -1.23 -2.22 5.02
C ILE A 16 -1.87 -3.60 5.22
N ASP A 17 -2.37 -3.90 6.42
CA ASP A 17 -3.03 -5.16 6.74
C ASP A 17 -4.41 -5.32 6.11
N ALA A 18 -5.08 -4.22 5.79
CA ALA A 18 -6.34 -4.25 5.08
C ALA A 18 -6.14 -4.48 3.57
N VAL A 19 -4.90 -4.37 3.06
CA VAL A 19 -4.59 -4.60 1.65
C VAL A 19 -4.72 -6.10 1.34
N PRO A 20 -5.47 -6.48 0.28
CA PRO A 20 -5.58 -7.87 -0.13
C PRO A 20 -4.20 -8.52 -0.33
N LYS A 21 -4.01 -9.77 0.12
CA LYS A 21 -2.72 -10.49 0.05
C LYS A 21 -2.05 -10.44 -1.32
N LEU A 22 -2.85 -10.52 -2.40
CA LEU A 22 -2.39 -10.41 -3.79
C LEU A 22 -1.63 -9.11 -4.07
N TRP A 23 -2.06 -8.01 -3.44
CA TRP A 23 -1.53 -6.67 -3.64
C TRP A 23 -0.65 -6.17 -2.49
N LYS A 24 -0.61 -6.88 -1.35
CA LYS A 24 0.16 -6.49 -0.17
C LYS A 24 1.64 -6.29 -0.51
N LYS A 25 2.25 -7.29 -1.15
CA LYS A 25 3.66 -7.25 -1.59
C LYS A 25 3.96 -6.11 -2.57
N ALA A 26 3.04 -5.84 -3.51
CA ALA A 26 3.19 -4.74 -4.46
C ALA A 26 3.02 -3.36 -3.80
N THR A 27 2.22 -3.28 -2.74
CA THR A 27 1.97 -2.07 -1.97
C THR A 27 3.13 -1.77 -1.03
N GLU A 28 3.67 -2.79 -0.35
CA GLU A 28 4.88 -2.67 0.47
C GLU A 28 6.06 -2.18 -0.35
N LYS A 29 6.29 -2.78 -1.54
CA LYS A 29 7.36 -2.33 -2.44
C LYS A 29 7.18 -0.86 -2.83
N TRP A 30 5.95 -0.47 -3.19
CA TRP A 30 5.67 0.91 -3.56
C TRP A 30 5.91 1.89 -2.41
N LEU A 31 5.52 1.53 -1.17
CA LEU A 31 5.76 2.34 0.02
C LEU A 31 7.26 2.46 0.35
N GLN A 32 8.05 1.41 0.15
CA GLN A 32 9.50 1.47 0.31
C GLN A 32 10.17 2.39 -0.73
N GLU A 33 9.69 2.35 -1.97
CA GLU A 33 10.18 3.22 -3.05
C GLU A 33 9.68 4.67 -2.91
N ASN A 34 8.64 4.91 -2.11
CA ASN A 34 7.98 6.22 -1.94
C ASN A 34 7.73 6.50 -0.44
N PRO A 35 8.76 6.88 0.33
CA PRO A 35 8.62 7.25 1.74
C PRO A 35 7.68 8.43 1.96
#